data_AF-A0A2I0L7Z3-F1
#
_entry.id   AF-A0A2I0L7Z3-F1
#
_cell.length_a   1.000
_cell.length_b   1.000
_cell.length_c   1.000
_cell.angle_alpha   90.00
_cell.angle_beta   90.00
_cell.angle_gamma   90.00
#
_symmetry.space_group_name_H-M   'P 1'
#
loop_
_entity.id
_entity.type
_entity.pdbx_description
1 polymer ?
#
loop_
_entity_poly.entity_id
_entity_poly.type
_entity_poly.pdbx_seq_one_letter_code
_entity_poly.pdbx_strand_id
1 'polypeptide(L)'
;MAFWATVGSFAWVEDPDVAWIDGEVLEVKGEELKVLCTSGKTVLVKASNVYAKDTEAPPCGVDDMTKLAYLHEPGVLQNLRSRYDMNEIYTYTGNILIAVNPFTKLPHLYDSHMMAQYKGAAF
;
A
#
# COMPACT_ATOMS: atom_id res chain seq x y z
N MET A 1 -5.49 -12.93 -17.93
CA MET A 1 -4.09 -13.37 -17.76
C MET A 1 -3.31 -12.28 -17.04
N ALA A 2 -2.70 -12.58 -15.89
CA ALA A 2 -1.76 -11.69 -15.22
C ALA A 2 -0.35 -11.96 -15.76
N PHE A 3 0.07 -11.22 -16.79
CA PHE A 3 1.35 -11.44 -17.49
C PHE A 3 2.60 -11.17 -16.62
N TRP A 4 2.42 -10.59 -15.43
CA TRP A 4 3.49 -10.28 -14.48
C TRP A 4 3.77 -11.43 -13.49
N ALA A 5 2.83 -12.37 -13.32
CA ALA A 5 2.89 -13.37 -12.25
C ALA A 5 3.74 -14.58 -12.69
N THR A 6 4.99 -14.62 -12.24
CA THR A 6 5.91 -15.75 -12.37
C THR A 6 6.25 -16.32 -10.99
N VAL A 7 6.82 -17.52 -10.94
CA VAL A 7 7.32 -18.09 -9.67
C VAL A 7 8.37 -17.14 -9.08
N GLY A 8 8.22 -16.81 -7.80
CA GLY A 8 9.03 -15.82 -7.08
C GLY A 8 8.49 -14.38 -7.11
N SER A 9 7.47 -14.09 -7.92
CA SER A 9 6.81 -12.77 -7.89
C SER A 9 6.02 -12.59 -6.59
N PHE A 10 5.94 -11.35 -6.09
CA PHE A 10 5.11 -11.02 -4.93
C PHE A 10 3.74 -10.50 -5.36
N ALA A 11 2.71 -10.96 -4.67
CA ALA A 11 1.32 -10.71 -4.99
C ALA A 11 0.53 -10.27 -3.75
N TRP A 12 -0.47 -9.42 -3.95
CA TRP A 12 -1.55 -9.19 -3.00
C TRP A 12 -2.71 -10.13 -3.30
N VAL A 13 -3.24 -10.72 -2.23
CA VAL A 13 -4.38 -11.63 -2.23
C VAL A 13 -5.42 -11.10 -1.25
N GLU A 14 -6.69 -11.18 -1.63
CA GLU A 14 -7.80 -10.78 -0.77
C GLU A 14 -7.92 -11.71 0.45
N ASP A 15 -8.15 -11.11 1.62
CA ASP A 15 -8.35 -11.83 2.87
C ASP A 15 -9.61 -11.29 3.59
N PRO A 16 -10.50 -12.16 4.11
CA PRO A 16 -11.77 -11.72 4.69
C PRO A 16 -11.61 -10.94 6.00
N ASP A 17 -10.49 -11.10 6.72
CA ASP A 17 -10.29 -10.49 8.04
C ASP A 17 -9.49 -9.18 7.94
N VAL A 18 -8.48 -9.13 7.07
CA VAL A 18 -7.55 -7.99 6.95
C VAL A 18 -7.61 -7.26 5.61
N ALA A 19 -8.59 -7.58 4.77
CA ALA A 19 -8.80 -7.12 3.39
C ALA A 19 -7.74 -7.61 2.41
N TRP A 20 -6.45 -7.38 2.68
CA TRP A 20 -5.36 -7.74 1.78
C TRP A 20 -4.17 -8.34 2.54
N ILE A 21 -3.64 -9.43 2.02
CA ILE A 21 -2.41 -10.06 2.49
C ILE A 21 -1.45 -10.25 1.33
N ASP A 22 -0.17 -10.04 1.57
CA ASP A 22 0.87 -10.30 0.59
C ASP A 22 1.39 -11.73 0.65
N GLY A 23 1.98 -12.19 -0.45
CA GLY A 23 2.63 -13.48 -0.52
C GLY A 23 3.49 -13.66 -1.76
N GLU A 24 4.27 -14.73 -1.76
CA GLU A 24 5.13 -15.12 -2.88
C GLU A 24 4.43 -16.19 -3.73
N VAL A 25 4.46 -16.02 -5.05
CA VAL A 25 3.93 -17.00 -6.00
C VAL A 25 4.87 -18.20 -6.05
N LEU A 26 4.40 -19.36 -5.60
CA LEU A 26 5.17 -20.62 -5.61
C LEU A 26 4.97 -21.41 -6.90
N GLU A 27 3.77 -21.38 -7.48
CA GLU A 27 3.43 -22.16 -8.66
C GLU A 27 2.41 -21.43 -9.54
N VAL A 28 2.57 -21.56 -10.86
CA VAL A 28 1.65 -21.01 -11.86
C VAL A 28 1.11 -22.17 -12.70
N LYS A 29 -0.19 -22.43 -12.62
CA LYS A 29 -0.91 -23.48 -13.36
C LYS A 29 -2.00 -22.85 -14.22
N GLY A 30 -1.65 -22.47 -15.45
CA GLY A 30 -2.58 -21.83 -16.37
C GLY A 30 -3.09 -20.50 -15.83
N GLU A 31 -4.34 -20.47 -15.36
CA GLU A 31 -4.95 -19.27 -14.75
C GLU A 31 -4.97 -19.30 -13.22
N GLU A 32 -4.44 -20.34 -12.59
CA GLU A 32 -4.36 -20.47 -11.13
C GLU A 32 -2.94 -20.24 -10.63
N LEU A 33 -2.85 -19.55 -9.51
CA LEU A 33 -1.62 -19.25 -8.79
C LEU A 33 -1.68 -19.87 -7.41
N LYS A 34 -0.60 -20.54 -7.02
CA LYS A 34 -0.40 -21.00 -5.64
C LYS A 34 0.50 -19.97 -4.95
N VAL A 35 -0.05 -19.24 -3.99
CA VAL A 35 0.63 -18.14 -3.29
C VAL A 35 0.89 -18.55 -1.84
N LEU A 36 2.13 -18.40 -1.38
CA LEU A 36 2.50 -18.51 0.03
C LEU A 36 2.37 -17.15 0.68
N CYS A 37 1.30 -16.94 1.43
CA CYS A 37 1.06 -15.69 2.13
C CYS A 37 2.04 -15.51 3.30
N THR A 38 2.30 -14.26 3.66
CA THR A 38 3.12 -13.89 4.83
C THR A 38 2.55 -14.40 6.17
N SER A 39 1.26 -14.72 6.22
CA SER A 39 0.64 -15.44 7.36
C SER A 39 1.09 -16.90 7.51
N GLY A 40 1.86 -17.43 6.55
CA GLY A 40 2.25 -18.85 6.48
C GLY A 40 1.22 -19.75 5.80
N LYS A 41 0.04 -19.22 5.45
CA LYS A 41 -0.99 -19.96 4.71
C LYS A 41 -0.64 -20.03 3.24
N THR A 42 -0.91 -21.17 2.61
CA THR A 42 -0.84 -21.30 1.15
C THR A 42 -2.25 -21.24 0.58
N VAL A 43 -2.46 -20.37 -0.40
CA VAL A 43 -3.77 -20.17 -1.03
C VAL A 43 -3.67 -20.44 -2.53
N LEU A 44 -4.72 -21.03 -3.08
CA LEU A 44 -4.88 -21.23 -4.53
C LEU A 44 -5.88 -20.18 -5.02
N VAL A 45 -5.43 -19.28 -5.90
CA VAL A 45 -6.22 -18.13 -6.35
C VAL A 45 -6.11 -17.96 -7.86
N LYS A 46 -7.15 -17.39 -8.46
CA LYS A 46 -7.11 -17.07 -9.89
C LYS A 46 -6.17 -15.89 -10.13
N ALA A 47 -5.41 -15.94 -11.21
CA ALA A 47 -4.54 -14.87 -11.66
C ALA A 47 -5.28 -13.54 -11.90
N SER A 48 -6.59 -13.57 -12.13
CA SER A 48 -7.44 -12.36 -12.25
C SER A 48 -7.74 -11.66 -10.93
N ASN A 49 -7.57 -12.35 -9.79
CA ASN A 49 -7.98 -11.89 -8.47
C ASN A 49 -6.77 -11.53 -7.59
N VAL A 50 -5.59 -11.39 -8.20
CA VAL A 50 -4.37 -10.99 -7.52
C VAL A 50 -3.86 -9.67 -8.09
N TYR A 51 -3.22 -8.89 -7.24
CA TYR A 51 -2.55 -7.66 -7.64
C TYR A 51 -1.04 -7.79 -7.45
N ALA A 52 -0.26 -7.10 -8.28
CA ALA A 52 1.20 -7.11 -8.15
C ALA A 52 1.62 -6.36 -6.88
N LYS A 53 2.57 -6.91 -6.12
CA LYS A 53 3.18 -6.19 -5.01
C LYS A 53 4.47 -5.53 -5.48
N ASP A 54 4.58 -4.23 -5.21
CA ASP A 54 5.83 -3.49 -5.35
C ASP A 54 6.74 -3.83 -4.16
N THR A 55 7.87 -4.48 -4.43
CA THR A 55 8.87 -4.85 -3.41
C THR A 55 9.89 -3.74 -3.16
N GLU A 56 9.97 -2.75 -4.05
CA GLU A 56 10.93 -1.65 -3.99
C GLU A 56 10.32 -0.39 -3.36
N ALA A 57 9.02 -0.40 -3.09
CA ALA A 57 8.34 0.69 -2.40
C ALA A 57 8.99 0.97 -1.02
N PRO A 58 9.20 2.26 -0.66
CA PRO A 58 9.77 2.61 0.64
C PRO A 58 8.95 2.02 1.80
N PRO A 59 9.59 1.46 2.85
CA PRO A 59 8.87 0.89 3.99
C PRO A 59 7.94 1.88 4.71
N CYS A 60 8.33 3.17 4.72
CA CYS A 60 7.57 4.28 5.28
C CYS A 60 6.43 4.79 4.37
N GLY A 61 6.27 4.22 3.18
CA GLY A 61 5.36 4.72 2.16
C GLY A 61 5.86 5.98 1.47
N VAL A 62 5.04 6.49 0.56
CA VAL A 62 5.26 7.70 -0.23
C VAL A 62 4.24 8.77 0.14
N ASP A 63 4.69 10.02 0.19
CA ASP A 63 3.90 11.23 0.44
C ASP A 63 2.89 11.52 -0.68
N ASP A 64 3.17 11.12 -1.92
CA ASP A 64 2.25 11.12 -3.05
C ASP A 64 2.17 9.73 -3.69
N MET A 65 0.98 9.12 -3.65
CA MET A 65 0.73 7.78 -4.18
C MET A 65 0.83 7.68 -5.69
N THR A 66 0.95 8.79 -6.43
CA THR A 66 1.31 8.73 -7.87
C THR A 66 2.71 8.14 -8.10
N LYS A 67 3.54 8.09 -7.06
CA LYS A 67 4.89 7.48 -7.09
C LYS A 67 4.87 5.95 -6.95
N LEU A 68 3.73 5.34 -6.61
CA LEU A 68 3.61 3.88 -6.50
C LEU A 68 3.71 3.23 -7.88
N ALA A 69 4.42 2.09 -7.98
CA ALA A 69 4.47 1.33 -9.23
C ALA A 69 3.08 0.82 -9.67
N TYR A 70 2.23 0.49 -8.69
CA TYR A 70 0.87 0.02 -8.91
C TYR A 70 -0.13 0.77 -8.04
N LEU A 71 -0.98 1.58 -8.68
CA LEU A 71 -2.03 2.35 -8.01
C LEU A 71 -3.35 1.56 -7.98
N HIS A 72 -3.35 0.45 -7.24
CA HIS A 72 -4.54 -0.36 -6.96
C HIS A 72 -4.82 -0.41 -5.45
N GLU A 73 -5.99 -0.90 -5.08
CA GLU A 73 -6.50 -0.90 -3.70
C GLU A 73 -5.50 -1.42 -2.64
N PRO A 74 -4.83 -2.59 -2.78
CA PRO A 74 -3.90 -3.05 -1.75
C PRO A 74 -2.67 -2.14 -1.59
N GLY A 75 -2.18 -1.54 -2.68
CA GLY A 75 -1.02 -0.64 -2.64
C GLY A 75 -1.36 0.67 -1.93
N VAL A 76 -2.54 1.22 -2.22
CA VAL A 76 -3.07 2.41 -1.55
C VAL A 76 -3.28 2.13 -0.05
N LEU A 77 -3.92 1.01 0.30
CA LEU A 77 -4.17 0.65 1.69
C LEU A 77 -2.87 0.47 2.47
N GLN A 78 -1.88 -0.23 1.89
CA GLN A 78 -0.59 -0.44 2.51
C GLN A 78 0.17 0.88 2.72
N ASN A 79 0.15 1.77 1.72
CA ASN A 79 0.81 3.08 1.83
C ASN A 79 0.22 3.94 2.95
N LEU A 80 -1.12 4.02 3.01
CA LEU A 80 -1.83 4.75 4.06
C LEU A 80 -1.56 4.15 5.44
N ARG A 81 -1.52 2.82 5.57
CA ARG A 81 -1.18 2.14 6.82
C ARG A 81 0.24 2.45 7.27
N SER A 82 1.24 2.28 6.40
CA SER A 82 2.65 2.57 6.71
C SER A 82 2.86 4.01 7.17
N ARG A 83 2.20 4.98 6.50
CA ARG A 83 2.29 6.40 6.89
C ARG A 83 1.55 6.68 8.20
N TYR A 84 0.37 6.11 8.39
CA TYR A 84 -0.39 6.25 9.63
C TYR A 84 0.40 5.75 10.85
N ASP A 85 1.07 4.61 10.74
CA ASP A 85 1.90 4.04 11.81
C ASP A 85 3.09 4.95 12.19
N MET A 86 3.48 5.86 11.29
CA MET A 86 4.51 6.89 11.52
C MET A 86 3.94 8.25 11.95
N ASN A 87 2.63 8.34 12.22
CA ASN A 87 1.89 9.59 12.48
C ASN A 87 1.82 10.56 11.29
N GLU A 88 2.05 10.07 10.07
CA GLU A 88 1.95 10.82 8.82
C GLU A 88 0.53 10.72 8.25
N ILE A 89 -0.40 11.53 8.77
CA ILE A 89 -1.84 11.39 8.48
C ILE A 89 -2.30 11.98 7.15
N TYR A 90 -1.45 12.76 6.48
CA TYR A 90 -1.74 13.43 5.22
C TYR A 90 -0.95 12.78 4.09
N THR A 91 -1.64 12.37 3.02
CA THR A 91 -1.02 11.71 1.87
C THR A 91 -1.69 12.18 0.58
N TYR A 92 -0.89 12.59 -0.40
CA TYR A 92 -1.37 13.01 -1.71
C TYR A 92 -1.65 11.81 -2.62
N THR A 93 -2.55 12.03 -3.56
CA THR A 93 -2.68 11.23 -4.78
C THR A 93 -2.93 12.21 -5.93
N GLY A 94 -1.82 12.71 -6.46
CA GLY A 94 -1.81 13.85 -7.37
C GLY A 94 -2.44 15.06 -6.70
N ASN A 95 -3.53 15.58 -7.29
CA ASN A 95 -4.19 16.79 -6.80
C ASN A 95 -5.13 16.57 -5.61
N ILE A 96 -5.29 15.32 -5.15
CA ILE A 96 -6.19 14.97 -4.04
C ILE A 96 -5.35 14.76 -2.78
N LEU A 97 -5.79 15.35 -1.66
CA LEU A 97 -5.21 15.12 -0.34
C LEU A 97 -6.12 14.19 0.47
N ILE A 98 -5.57 13.06 0.92
CA ILE A 98 -6.23 12.13 1.82
C ILE A 98 -5.75 12.42 3.25
N ALA A 99 -6.69 12.48 4.18
CA ALA A 99 -6.44 12.65 5.61
C ALA A 99 -7.02 11.48 6.40
N VAL A 100 -6.20 10.82 7.22
CA VAL A 100 -6.62 9.71 8.08
C VAL A 100 -6.70 10.19 9.54
N ASN A 101 -7.81 9.94 10.23
CA ASN A 101 -7.99 10.41 11.60
C ASN A 101 -7.03 9.68 12.58
N PRO A 102 -6.08 10.38 13.26
CA PRO A 102 -5.14 9.75 14.19
C PRO A 102 -5.76 9.31 15.52
N PHE A 103 -6.97 9.77 15.85
CA PHE A 103 -7.61 9.60 17.16
C PHE A 103 -6.76 10.02 18.38
N THR A 104 -5.69 10.78 18.13
CA THR A 104 -4.78 11.35 19.12
C THR A 104 -4.31 12.73 18.67
N LYS A 105 -3.72 13.49 19.59
CA LYS A 105 -3.12 14.78 19.24
C LYS A 105 -1.75 14.54 18.60
N LEU A 106 -1.50 15.26 17.50
CA LEU A 106 -0.19 15.32 16.85
C LEU A 106 0.34 16.77 16.95
N PRO A 107 1.02 17.13 18.06
CA PRO A 107 1.40 18.52 18.33
C PRO A 107 2.29 19.14 17.25
N HIS A 108 3.09 18.31 16.57
CA HIS A 108 4.02 18.73 15.53
C HIS A 108 3.33 19.21 14.23
N LEU A 109 2.03 18.94 14.03
CA LEU A 109 1.32 19.31 12.78
C LEU A 109 0.64 20.68 12.83
N TYR A 110 0.26 21.14 14.02
CA TYR A 110 -0.64 22.29 14.17
C TYR A 110 -0.08 23.38 15.11
N ASP A 111 1.22 23.35 15.38
CA ASP A 111 1.86 24.42 16.14
C ASP A 111 2.12 25.67 15.27
N SER A 112 2.43 26.78 15.93
CA SER A 112 2.69 28.04 15.25
C SER A 112 3.92 27.99 14.34
N HIS A 113 4.88 27.10 14.63
CA HIS A 113 6.06 26.88 13.82
C HIS A 113 5.69 26.25 12.47
N MET A 114 4.89 25.18 12.50
CA MET A 114 4.40 24.48 11.31
C MET A 114 3.52 25.40 10.44
N MET A 115 2.61 26.15 11.06
CA MET A 115 1.78 27.13 10.33
C MET A 115 2.63 28.18 9.61
N ALA A 116 3.72 28.65 10.25
CA ALA A 116 4.62 29.62 9.63
C ALA A 116 5.39 29.05 8.44
N GLN A 117 5.80 27.77 8.51
CA GLN A 117 6.48 27.09 7.40
C GLN A 117 5.60 26.94 6.15
N TYR A 118 4.32 26.60 6.35
CA TYR A 118 3.39 26.41 5.23
C TYR A 118 2.79 27.71 4.69
N LYS A 119 3.00 28.85 5.36
CA LYS A 119 2.47 30.14 4.92
C LYS A 119 3.14 30.58 3.61
N GLY A 120 2.38 30.52 2.52
CA GLY A 120 2.85 30.93 1.19
C GLY A 120 3.78 29.90 0.52
N ALA A 121 3.85 28.68 1.06
CA ALA A 121 4.53 27.58 0.39
C ALA A 121 3.83 27.25 -0.94
N ALA A 122 4.63 26.93 -1.96
CA ALA A 122 4.11 26.37 -3.20
C ALA A 122 3.62 24.94 -2.97
N PHE A 123 2.65 24.52 -3.80
CA PHE A 123 2.16 23.15 -3.86
C PHE A 123 3.11 22.26 -4.64
#